data_AF-A0A0P4WIX7-F1
#
_entry.id   AF-A0A0P4WIX7-F1
#
_cell.length_a   1.000
_cell.length_b   1.000
_cell.length_c   1.000
_cell.angle_alpha   90.00
_cell.angle_beta   90.00
_cell.angle_gamma   90.00
#
_symmetry.space_group_name_H-M   'P 1'
#
loop_
_entity.id
_entity.type
_entity.pdbx_description
1 polymer ?
#
loop_
_entity_poly.entity_id
_entity_poly.type
_entity_poly.pdbx_seq_one_letter_code
_entity_poly.pdbx_strand_id
1 'polypeptide(L)'
;MSDTCAVKDKEREVMVDFNNIYRNHVALWKVKSKEYSNRNLRNKGIDELHGKLQELDPHCTQDDVMKKINSLRSSFRRELRKHESSKKSGNSTDDIYTPTLWYFEDMMFICDQELPRESTSNMESVNEEVSCKDLPKTG
;
A
#
# COMPACT_ATOMS: atom_id res chain seq x y z
N MET A 1 10.65 -34.63 -2.46
CA MET A 1 10.41 -33.20 -2.76
C MET A 1 9.00 -32.83 -2.31
N SER A 2 8.66 -33.03 -1.03
CA SER A 2 7.24 -33.06 -0.60
C SER A 2 6.93 -32.15 0.60
N ASP A 3 7.91 -31.78 1.41
CA ASP A 3 7.65 -31.01 2.63
C ASP A 3 7.63 -29.49 2.42
N THR A 4 8.34 -28.99 1.39
CA THR A 4 8.47 -27.54 1.14
C THR A 4 7.20 -26.91 0.56
N CYS A 5 6.30 -27.68 -0.07
CA CYS A 5 5.04 -27.15 -0.60
C CYS A 5 4.02 -26.96 0.53
N ALA A 6 3.85 -27.97 1.39
CA ALA A 6 2.90 -27.95 2.50
C ALA A 6 3.18 -26.81 3.50
N VAL A 7 4.46 -26.51 3.76
CA VAL A 7 4.85 -25.38 4.63
C VAL A 7 4.46 -24.04 4.01
N LYS A 8 4.63 -23.87 2.69
CA LYS A 8 4.25 -22.64 1.98
C LYS A 8 2.73 -22.45 1.92
N ASP A 9 1.98 -23.54 1.82
CA ASP A 9 0.53 -23.50 1.80
C ASP A 9 -0.02 -23.08 3.18
N LYS A 10 0.50 -23.65 4.26
CA LYS A 10 0.13 -23.23 5.63
C LYS A 10 0.51 -21.79 5.94
N GLU A 11 1.71 -21.35 5.54
CA GLU A 11 2.12 -19.94 5.69
C GLU A 11 1.14 -19.01 4.97
N ARG A 12 0.75 -19.36 3.73
CA ARG A 12 -0.21 -18.58 2.95
C ARG A 12 -1.56 -18.48 3.64
N GLU A 13 -2.11 -19.60 4.13
CA GLU A 13 -3.38 -19.62 4.87
C GLU A 13 -3.35 -18.71 6.10
N VAL A 14 -2.30 -18.84 6.92
CA VAL A 14 -2.14 -18.00 8.12
C VAL A 14 -2.04 -16.52 7.73
N MET A 15 -1.34 -16.20 6.65
CA MET A 15 -1.19 -14.82 6.18
C MET A 15 -2.48 -14.24 5.61
N VAL A 16 -3.33 -15.04 4.97
CA VAL A 16 -4.67 -14.61 4.53
C VAL A 16 -5.52 -14.22 5.73
N ASP A 17 -5.57 -15.07 6.75
CA ASP A 17 -6.28 -14.78 8.00
C ASP A 17 -5.71 -13.56 8.71
N PHE A 18 -4.37 -13.42 8.76
CA PHE A 18 -3.70 -12.27 9.33
C PHE A 18 -4.15 -10.97 8.64
N ASN A 19 -4.19 -10.94 7.30
CA ASN A 19 -4.65 -9.77 6.55
C ASN A 19 -6.13 -9.47 6.82
N ASN A 20 -6.97 -10.50 6.93
CA ASN A 20 -8.40 -10.34 7.25
C ASN A 20 -8.63 -9.76 8.65
N ILE A 21 -7.92 -10.27 9.66
CA ILE A 21 -7.96 -9.72 11.02
C ILE A 21 -7.49 -8.26 10.98
N TYR A 22 -6.36 -7.98 10.33
CA TYR A 22 -5.82 -6.62 10.24
C TYR A 22 -6.82 -5.65 9.60
N ARG A 23 -7.51 -6.06 8.52
CA ARG A 23 -8.57 -5.29 7.87
C ARG A 23 -9.74 -4.98 8.81
N ASN A 24 -10.20 -5.98 9.56
CA ASN A 24 -11.38 -5.86 10.42
C ASN A 24 -11.14 -5.02 11.69
N HIS A 25 -9.90 -4.96 12.17
CA HIS A 25 -9.54 -4.13 13.32
C HIS A 25 -9.17 -2.71 12.90
N VAL A 26 -10.19 -1.87 12.68
CA VAL A 26 -10.08 -0.46 12.28
C VAL A 26 -9.10 0.34 13.17
N ALA A 27 -9.04 0.01 14.46
CA ALA A 27 -8.12 0.60 15.43
C ALA A 27 -6.63 0.46 15.07
N LEU A 28 -6.27 -0.50 14.20
CA LEU A 28 -4.88 -0.78 13.83
C LEU A 28 -4.39 0.04 12.63
N TRP A 29 -5.28 0.61 11.81
CA TRP A 29 -4.88 1.16 10.51
C TRP A 29 -5.56 2.45 10.09
N LYS A 30 -6.77 2.75 10.59
CA LYS A 30 -7.56 3.88 10.09
C LYS A 30 -7.39 5.11 10.99
N VAL A 31 -6.38 5.92 10.72
CA VAL A 31 -5.96 7.05 11.57
C VAL A 31 -7.10 8.03 11.89
N LYS A 32 -8.01 8.25 10.94
CA LYS A 32 -9.15 9.17 11.08
C LYS A 32 -10.37 8.58 11.81
N SER A 33 -10.29 7.34 12.28
CA SER A 33 -11.38 6.68 13.00
C SER A 33 -11.29 6.93 14.50
N LYS A 34 -12.43 6.97 15.19
CA LYS A 34 -12.46 7.12 16.66
C LYS A 34 -11.83 5.91 17.38
N GLU A 35 -11.87 4.75 16.73
CA GLU A 35 -11.32 3.49 17.21
C GLU A 35 -9.80 3.51 17.25
N TYR A 36 -9.14 4.33 16.40
CA TYR A 36 -7.67 4.37 16.32
C TYR A 36 -7.01 4.85 17.60
N SER A 37 -7.65 5.78 18.32
CA SER A 37 -7.18 6.25 19.63
C SER A 37 -7.63 5.34 20.79
N ASN A 38 -8.45 4.31 20.53
CA ASN A 38 -8.90 3.38 21.55
C ASN A 38 -7.86 2.28 21.79
N ARG A 39 -7.08 2.45 22.87
CA ARG A 39 -6.03 1.51 23.27
C ARG A 39 -6.54 0.07 23.47
N ASN A 40 -7.76 -0.10 23.99
CA ASN A 40 -8.32 -1.43 24.23
C ASN A 40 -8.62 -2.16 22.92
N LEU A 41 -9.21 -1.45 21.95
CA LEU A 41 -9.46 -2.01 20.61
C LEU A 41 -8.15 -2.29 19.86
N ARG A 42 -7.15 -1.41 20.01
CA ARG A 42 -5.83 -1.60 19.43
C ARG A 42 -5.14 -2.85 20.00
N ASN A 43 -5.14 -3.01 21.32
CA ASN A 43 -4.55 -4.17 21.97
C ASN A 43 -5.28 -5.46 21.57
N LYS A 44 -6.63 -5.45 21.56
CA LYS A 44 -7.42 -6.59 21.10
C LYS A 44 -7.03 -7.03 19.68
N GLY A 45 -6.89 -6.08 18.76
CA GLY A 45 -6.48 -6.40 17.39
C GLY A 45 -5.05 -6.96 17.32
N ILE A 46 -4.12 -6.43 18.12
CA ILE A 46 -2.75 -6.96 18.20
C ILE A 46 -2.74 -8.38 18.78
N ASP A 47 -3.52 -8.65 19.82
CA ASP A 47 -3.61 -9.97 20.45
C ASP A 47 -4.17 -11.02 19.47
N GLU A 48 -5.20 -10.67 18.69
CA GLU A 48 -5.76 -11.58 17.67
C GLU A 48 -4.75 -11.86 16.54
N LEU A 49 -4.02 -10.84 16.08
CA LEU A 49 -2.95 -11.01 15.09
C LEU A 49 -1.78 -11.83 15.65
N HIS A 50 -1.46 -11.64 16.93
CA HIS A 50 -0.41 -12.37 17.62
C HIS A 50 -0.73 -13.87 17.68
N GLY A 51 -1.93 -14.23 18.12
CA GLY A 51 -2.38 -15.62 18.14
C GLY A 51 -2.33 -16.27 16.75
N LYS A 52 -2.62 -15.51 15.69
CA LYS A 52 -2.52 -15.99 14.31
C LYS A 52 -1.07 -16.26 13.89
N LEU A 53 -0.11 -15.38 14.23
CA LEU A 53 1.31 -15.63 13.92
C LEU A 53 1.91 -16.77 14.74
N GLN A 54 1.38 -17.04 15.94
CA GLN A 54 1.83 -18.18 16.75
C GLN A 54 1.54 -19.55 16.11
N GLU A 55 0.65 -19.63 15.13
CA GLU A 55 0.46 -20.83 14.32
C GLU A 55 1.68 -21.17 13.44
N LEU A 56 2.54 -20.19 13.14
CA LEU A 56 3.78 -20.37 12.37
C LEU A 56 5.02 -20.40 13.27
N ASP A 57 5.05 -19.52 14.27
CA ASP A 57 6.13 -19.46 15.25
C ASP A 57 5.55 -19.24 16.66
N PRO A 58 5.51 -20.29 17.50
CA PRO A 58 5.02 -20.20 18.87
C PRO A 58 5.74 -19.16 19.74
N HIS A 59 6.97 -18.78 19.39
CA HIS A 59 7.79 -17.81 20.13
C HIS A 59 7.62 -16.37 19.65
N CYS A 60 6.80 -16.15 18.61
CA CYS A 60 6.47 -14.82 18.12
C CYS A 60 5.98 -13.93 19.26
N THR A 61 6.38 -12.67 19.25
CA THR A 61 5.95 -11.66 20.23
C THR A 61 4.98 -10.65 19.61
N GLN A 62 4.34 -9.82 20.45
CA GLN A 62 3.53 -8.70 19.95
C GLN A 62 4.37 -7.67 19.18
N ASP A 63 5.65 -7.52 19.51
CA ASP A 63 6.56 -6.66 18.76
C ASP A 63 6.77 -7.20 17.34
N ASP A 64 6.80 -8.51 17.17
CA ASP A 64 6.92 -9.14 15.85
C ASP A 64 5.65 -8.95 15.01
N VAL A 65 4.47 -8.91 15.64
CA VAL A 65 3.22 -8.49 14.96
C VAL A 65 3.38 -7.07 14.41
N MET A 66 3.86 -6.13 15.23
CA MET A 66 4.06 -4.75 14.81
C MET A 66 5.08 -4.64 13.66
N LYS A 67 6.20 -5.38 13.75
CA LYS A 67 7.18 -5.46 12.66
C LYS A 67 6.57 -6.05 11.39
N LYS A 68 5.73 -7.09 11.50
CA LYS A 68 5.04 -7.71 10.37
C LYS A 68 4.09 -6.74 9.69
N ILE A 69 3.27 -6.01 10.46
CA ILE A 69 2.39 -4.94 9.93
C ILE A 69 3.21 -3.91 9.17
N ASN A 70 4.30 -3.41 9.77
CA ASN A 70 5.15 -2.40 9.14
C ASN A 70 5.81 -2.91 7.84
N SER A 71 6.23 -4.18 7.81
CA SER A 71 6.78 -4.84 6.63
C SER A 71 5.75 -4.99 5.50
N LEU A 72 4.52 -5.41 5.85
CA LEU A 72 3.39 -5.50 4.91
C LEU A 72 3.07 -4.14 4.30
N ARG A 73 2.92 -3.11 5.14
CA ARG A 73 2.66 -1.72 4.71
C ARG A 73 3.76 -1.20 3.79
N SER A 74 5.02 -1.45 4.13
CA SER A 74 6.16 -1.00 3.32
C SER A 74 6.19 -1.67 1.94
N SER A 75 5.92 -2.97 1.88
CA SER A 75 5.86 -3.73 0.63
C SER A 75 4.67 -3.30 -0.23
N PHE A 76 3.50 -3.16 0.38
CA PHE A 76 2.28 -2.67 -0.28
C PHE A 76 2.51 -1.26 -0.86
N ARG A 77 3.03 -0.32 -0.07
CA ARG A 77 3.29 1.06 -0.52
C ARG A 77 4.25 1.11 -1.71
N ARG A 78 5.30 0.27 -1.72
CA ARG A 78 6.23 0.18 -2.86
C ARG A 78 5.52 -0.31 -4.11
N GLU A 79 4.67 -1.31 -3.99
CA GLU A 79 3.94 -1.89 -5.12
C GLU A 79 2.87 -0.93 -5.64
N LEU A 80 2.13 -0.28 -4.74
CA LEU A 80 1.12 0.71 -5.05
C LEU A 80 1.70 1.89 -5.82
N ARG A 81 2.89 2.38 -5.43
CA ARG A 81 3.57 3.45 -6.19
C ARG A 81 3.88 3.05 -7.63
N LYS A 82 4.35 1.82 -7.89
CA LYS A 82 4.60 1.37 -9.26
C LYS A 82 3.31 1.34 -10.08
N HIS A 83 2.25 0.81 -9.48
CA HIS A 83 0.94 0.74 -10.09
C HIS A 83 0.42 2.15 -10.45
N GLU A 84 0.43 3.09 -9.51
CA GLU A 84 -0.01 4.46 -9.76
C GLU A 84 0.89 5.24 -10.74
N SER A 85 2.21 5.05 -10.67
CA SER A 85 3.14 5.67 -11.63
C SER A 85 2.89 5.20 -13.06
N SER A 86 2.56 3.91 -13.27
CA SER A 86 2.25 3.39 -14.60
C SER A 86 0.96 3.97 -15.20
N LYS A 87 0.00 4.38 -14.36
CA LYS A 87 -1.23 5.06 -14.81
C LYS A 87 -0.96 6.50 -15.25
N LYS A 88 0.00 7.18 -14.60
CA LYS A 88 0.28 8.61 -14.85
C LYS A 88 1.15 8.88 -16.06
N SER A 89 1.96 7.91 -16.51
CA SER A 89 2.93 8.14 -17.59
C SER A 89 2.31 8.23 -18.98
N GLY A 90 0.98 8.20 -19.12
CA GLY A 90 0.29 8.35 -20.41
C GLY A 90 0.55 7.18 -21.37
N ASN A 91 1.05 6.06 -20.87
CA ASN A 91 1.19 4.85 -21.67
C ASN A 91 -0.19 4.36 -22.12
N SER A 92 -0.24 3.71 -23.29
CA SER A 92 -1.41 2.96 -23.76
C SER A 92 -1.99 2.10 -22.63
N THR A 93 -3.31 1.91 -22.56
CA THR A 93 -3.99 1.11 -21.53
C THR A 93 -3.44 -0.32 -21.37
N ASP A 94 -2.70 -0.82 -22.36
CA ASP A 94 -2.03 -2.13 -22.33
C ASP A 94 -0.74 -2.18 -21.47
N ASP A 95 -0.25 -1.04 -20.97
CA ASP A 95 1.05 -0.92 -20.26
C ASP A 95 0.91 -0.67 -18.74
N ILE A 96 -0.30 -0.80 -18.18
CA ILE A 96 -0.50 -0.59 -16.73
C ILE A 96 0.21 -1.70 -15.95
N TYR A 97 1.09 -1.31 -15.02
CA TYR A 97 1.80 -2.25 -14.17
C TYR A 97 0.81 -3.05 -13.31
N THR A 98 0.88 -4.39 -13.44
CA THR A 98 0.12 -5.31 -12.60
C THR A 98 0.92 -5.67 -11.35
N PRO A 99 0.40 -5.40 -10.14
CA PRO A 99 1.04 -5.78 -8.89
C PRO A 99 1.36 -7.29 -8.81
N THR A 100 2.55 -7.61 -8.32
CA THR A 100 3.03 -9.00 -8.14
C THR A 100 2.88 -9.49 -6.70
N LEU A 101 2.57 -8.59 -5.76
CA LEU A 101 2.25 -8.96 -4.39
C LEU A 101 0.95 -9.77 -4.37
N TRP A 102 1.01 -11.03 -3.95
CA TRP A 102 -0.15 -11.91 -3.96
C TRP A 102 -1.30 -11.44 -3.05
N TYR A 103 -1.00 -10.62 -2.04
CA TYR A 103 -1.96 -10.03 -1.10
C TYR A 103 -2.24 -8.55 -1.41
N PHE A 104 -1.90 -8.06 -2.61
CA PHE A 104 -2.03 -6.65 -2.95
C PHE A 104 -3.47 -6.15 -2.79
N GLU A 105 -4.43 -6.87 -3.38
CA GLU A 105 -5.87 -6.58 -3.26
C GLU A 105 -6.38 -6.65 -1.81
N ASP A 106 -5.84 -7.60 -1.03
CA ASP A 106 -6.16 -7.76 0.39
C ASP A 106 -5.70 -6.58 1.24
N MET A 107 -4.77 -5.76 0.75
CA MET A 107 -4.25 -4.58 1.43
C MET A 107 -4.83 -3.25 0.89
N MET A 108 -5.69 -3.28 -0.12
CA MET A 108 -6.25 -2.05 -0.72
C MET A 108 -7.01 -1.17 0.26
N PHE A 109 -7.53 -1.74 1.37
CA PHE A 109 -8.23 -0.97 2.41
C PHE A 109 -7.35 0.08 3.11
N ILE A 110 -6.01 -0.05 3.07
CA ILE A 110 -5.09 0.96 3.63
C ILE A 110 -4.55 1.96 2.59
N CYS A 111 -4.98 1.89 1.33
CA CYS A 111 -4.47 2.75 0.25
C CYS A 111 -4.46 4.24 0.61
N ASP A 112 -5.60 4.76 1.10
CA ASP A 112 -5.76 6.17 1.50
C ASP A 112 -4.91 6.58 2.70
N GLN A 113 -4.35 5.62 3.44
CA GLN A 113 -3.46 5.87 4.57
C GLN A 113 -1.99 5.91 4.14
N GLU A 114 -1.67 5.44 2.94
CA GLU A 114 -0.30 5.18 2.48
C GLU A 114 0.16 6.11 1.36
N LEU A 115 -0.77 6.65 0.59
CA LEU A 115 -0.49 7.68 -0.39
C LEU A 115 -0.69 9.07 0.26
N PRO A 116 0.29 9.98 0.15
CA PRO A 116 0.02 11.39 0.35
C PRO A 116 -1.14 11.79 -0.57
N ARG A 117 -2.10 12.58 -0.06
CA ARG A 117 -3.04 13.26 -0.96
C ARG A 117 -2.22 13.98 -2.02
N GLU A 118 -2.55 13.79 -3.29
CA GLU A 118 -2.02 14.60 -4.38
C GLU A 118 -2.18 16.06 -3.97
N SER A 119 -1.06 16.75 -3.71
CA SER A 119 -1.05 18.19 -3.69
C SER A 119 -1.38 18.60 -5.12
N THR A 120 -2.53 19.22 -5.37
CA THR A 120 -2.79 19.89 -6.65
C THR A 120 -1.73 20.97 -6.82
N SER A 121 -0.68 20.67 -7.58
CA SER A 121 0.33 21.64 -7.98
C SER A 121 -0.33 22.54 -9.03
N ASN A 122 -0.72 23.75 -8.63
CA ASN A 122 -1.08 24.80 -9.58
C ASN A 122 0.19 25.22 -10.32
N MET A 123 0.55 24.52 -11.40
CA MET A 123 1.52 25.03 -12.36
C MET A 123 0.72 25.83 -13.39
N GLU A 124 0.71 27.15 -13.25
CA GLU A 124 0.15 28.05 -14.26
C GLU A 124 0.90 27.88 -15.58
N SER A 125 0.18 27.57 -16.65
CA SER A 125 0.68 27.59 -18.02
C SER A 125 0.74 29.04 -18.48
N VAL A 126 1.89 29.69 -18.35
CA VAL A 126 2.18 30.89 -19.15
C VAL A 126 2.77 30.44 -20.48
N ASN A 127 1.90 30.36 -21.48
CA ASN A 127 2.31 30.28 -22.87
C ASN A 127 2.82 31.66 -23.29
N GLU A 128 4.13 31.82 -23.45
CA GLU A 128 4.68 32.86 -24.32
C GLU A 128 5.31 32.18 -25.53
N GLU A 129 4.61 32.30 -26.66
CA GLU A 129 5.08 31.92 -27.98
C GLU A 129 6.31 32.78 -28.35
N VAL A 130 7.43 32.11 -28.63
CA VAL A 130 8.58 32.72 -29.29
C VAL A 130 8.74 32.07 -30.66
N SER A 131 8.43 32.80 -31.73
CA SER A 131 8.85 32.56 -33.13
C SER A 131 8.22 33.68 -33.99
N CYS A 132 8.82 34.32 -35.00
CA CYS A 132 10.15 34.33 -35.59
C CYS A 132 10.28 35.65 -36.38
N LYS A 133 11.49 35.91 -36.85
CA LYS A 133 11.98 37.02 -37.68
C LYS A 133 11.15 37.25 -38.95
N ASP A 134 11.01 38.50 -39.38
CA ASP A 134 11.58 39.02 -40.65
C ASP A 134 11.07 40.45 -40.97
N LEU A 135 12.02 41.33 -41.34
CA LEU A 135 11.77 42.66 -41.93
C LEU A 135 11.20 42.52 -43.35
N PRO A 136 10.49 43.55 -43.84
CA PRO A 136 11.12 44.34 -44.91
C PRO A 136 10.94 45.86 -44.80
N LYS A 137 11.89 46.55 -45.46
CA LYS A 137 12.00 47.98 -45.72
C LYS A 137 10.78 48.54 -46.48
N THR A 138 10.43 49.81 -46.25
CA THR A 138 10.62 50.98 -47.15
C THR A 138 9.63 52.10 -46.83
N GLY A 139 10.10 53.34 -46.93
CA GLY A 139 9.33 54.59 -46.82
C GLY A 139 10.23 55.71 -46.35
#